data_AF-A0A971PH99-F1
#
_entry.id   AF-A0A971PH99-F1
#
_cell.length_a   1.000
_cell.length_b   1.000
_cell.length_c   1.000
_cell.angle_alpha   90.00
_cell.angle_beta   90.00
_cell.angle_gamma   90.00
#
_symmetry.space_group_name_H-M   'P 1'
#
loop_
_entity.id
_entity.type
_entity.pdbx_description
1 polymer ?
#
loop_
_entity_poly.entity_id
_entity_poly.type
_entity_poly.pdbx_seq_one_letter_code
_entity_poly.pdbx_strand_id
1 'polypeptide(L)'
;MKGITHFMTGVAASSFFGGAVQMAGYQKSWIMLLGGIFGIMADTLDFKFYSFFSRDDHQIDPDPLEPDAAAIAADIGRAIEQAWDENRMVKVKCHTVRLGADLWRQYVLGFDAAKSEVVVVINPIVTTSQIPFLGTEPAEHRVGRYRLRVPLTETHGRPTVVDIMSGPQLGFRKTGDSVLVEFIPFHRTWTHSFFIGFVAACAAALLASLAAGWHIGWYYGLVALAAYWAHLVCDLTGYMGASFFWPFWKKRTAGLRWWKANNPDSNLIFNYACLVVTIFNLNRFTWADPVRRVGHFIEASPLKYFTLTLVIPVAAYLLLGLLFGRRQPGEKESEALAQQAMRDEGGGELDSEFA
;
A
#
# COMPACT_ATOMS: atom_id res chain seq x y z
N MET A 1 -1.92 -2.71 -1.75
CA MET A 1 -2.90 -3.26 -0.78
C MET A 1 -2.18 -3.43 0.56
N LYS A 2 -2.77 -4.00 1.63
CA LYS A 2 -1.96 -4.35 2.83
C LYS A 2 -1.09 -5.57 2.54
N GLY A 3 0.00 -5.74 3.30
CA GLY A 3 0.97 -6.83 3.10
C GLY A 3 0.34 -8.24 3.10
N ILE A 4 -0.71 -8.47 3.91
CA ILE A 4 -1.43 -9.76 3.90
C ILE A 4 -2.08 -10.06 2.55
N THR A 5 -2.57 -9.04 1.85
CA THR A 5 -3.14 -9.23 0.50
C THR A 5 -2.09 -9.68 -0.48
N HIS A 6 -0.91 -9.08 -0.43
CA HIS A 6 0.21 -9.45 -1.28
C HIS A 6 0.67 -10.89 -1.02
N PHE A 7 0.75 -11.30 0.25
CA PHE A 7 1.00 -12.69 0.62
C PHE A 7 -0.08 -13.65 0.07
N MET A 8 -1.36 -13.35 0.30
CA MET A 8 -2.48 -14.18 -0.18
C MET A 8 -2.53 -14.25 -1.71
N THR A 9 -2.17 -13.16 -2.40
CA THR A 9 -2.04 -13.10 -3.86
C THR A 9 -0.97 -14.08 -4.33
N GLY A 10 0.19 -14.11 -3.66
CA GLY A 10 1.26 -15.05 -3.96
C GLY A 10 0.84 -16.51 -3.79
N VAL A 11 0.17 -16.84 -2.68
CA VAL A 11 -0.38 -18.20 -2.44
C VAL A 11 -1.40 -18.58 -3.51
N ALA A 12 -2.31 -17.67 -3.86
CA ALA A 12 -3.30 -17.90 -4.91
C ALA A 12 -2.63 -18.11 -6.28
N ALA A 13 -1.60 -17.33 -6.63
CA ALA A 13 -0.83 -17.52 -7.85
C ALA A 13 -0.16 -18.91 -7.89
N SER A 14 0.46 -19.34 -6.78
CA SER A 14 1.06 -20.67 -6.67
C SER A 14 0.05 -21.80 -6.85
N SER A 15 -1.21 -21.60 -6.46
CA SER A 15 -2.25 -22.64 -6.58
C SER A 15 -2.56 -23.03 -8.03
N PHE A 16 -2.28 -22.16 -9.01
CA PHE A 16 -2.45 -22.49 -10.42
C PHE A 16 -1.45 -23.54 -10.94
N PHE A 17 -0.40 -23.83 -10.17
CA PHE A 17 0.61 -24.83 -10.48
C PHE A 17 0.20 -26.16 -9.85
N GLY A 18 -0.43 -27.05 -10.62
CA GLY A 18 -0.94 -28.34 -10.11
C GLY A 18 0.13 -29.20 -9.41
N GLY A 19 1.37 -29.21 -9.91
CA GLY A 19 2.47 -29.87 -9.22
C GLY A 19 2.82 -29.23 -7.87
N ALA A 20 2.63 -27.91 -7.71
CA ALA A 20 2.90 -27.25 -6.43
C ALA A 20 1.85 -27.65 -5.38
N VAL A 21 0.58 -27.75 -5.81
CA VAL A 21 -0.50 -28.29 -4.98
C VAL A 21 -0.21 -29.73 -4.56
N GLN A 22 0.23 -30.59 -5.48
CA GLN A 22 0.56 -31.98 -5.17
C GLN A 22 1.77 -32.12 -4.25
N MET A 23 2.82 -31.34 -4.49
CA MET A 23 3.99 -31.32 -3.63
C MET A 23 3.61 -30.87 -2.21
N ALA A 24 2.75 -29.87 -2.07
CA ALA A 24 2.25 -29.43 -0.78
C ALA A 24 1.40 -30.52 -0.08
N GLY A 25 0.48 -31.16 -0.80
CA GLY A 25 -0.43 -32.17 -0.25
C GLY A 25 0.22 -33.51 0.08
N TYR A 26 1.05 -34.04 -0.82
CA TYR A 26 1.61 -35.40 -0.71
C TYR A 26 3.04 -35.42 -0.17
N GLN A 27 3.86 -34.45 -0.57
CA GLN A 27 5.28 -34.40 -0.19
C GLN A 27 5.52 -33.45 0.99
N LYS A 28 4.47 -32.83 1.53
CA LYS A 28 4.54 -31.84 2.61
C LYS A 28 5.49 -30.68 2.29
N SER A 29 5.62 -30.35 1.00
CA SER A 29 6.48 -29.26 0.55
C SER A 29 5.88 -27.90 0.93
N TRP A 30 6.77 -26.98 1.29
CA TRP A 30 6.43 -25.58 1.59
C TRP A 30 6.35 -24.70 0.33
N ILE A 31 6.26 -25.28 -0.87
CA ILE A 31 6.24 -24.55 -2.14
C ILE A 31 5.08 -23.54 -2.26
N MET A 32 3.94 -23.80 -1.63
CA MET A 32 2.82 -22.86 -1.55
C MET A 32 3.14 -21.67 -0.63
N LEU A 33 3.86 -21.92 0.47
CA LEU A 33 4.36 -20.86 1.36
C LEU A 33 5.44 -20.03 0.67
N LEU A 34 6.30 -20.64 -0.14
CA LEU A 34 7.25 -19.92 -0.99
C LEU A 34 6.53 -18.90 -1.88
N GLY A 35 5.39 -19.30 -2.45
CA GLY A 35 4.45 -18.41 -3.13
C GLY A 35 4.08 -17.19 -2.30
N GLY A 36 3.57 -17.41 -1.10
CA GLY A 36 3.22 -16.31 -0.18
C GLY A 36 4.40 -15.39 0.15
N ILE A 37 5.58 -15.96 0.41
CA ILE A 37 6.82 -15.22 0.69
C ILE A 37 7.18 -14.32 -0.50
N PHE A 38 7.22 -14.86 -1.72
CA PHE A 38 7.52 -14.09 -2.93
C PHE A 38 6.41 -13.09 -3.26
N GLY A 39 5.17 -13.40 -2.89
CA GLY A 39 4.03 -12.50 -2.99
C GLY A 39 4.15 -11.27 -2.11
N ILE A 40 4.81 -11.32 -0.94
CA ILE A 40 5.05 -10.14 -0.07
C ILE A 40 6.48 -9.60 -0.15
N MET A 41 7.36 -10.24 -0.93
CA MET A 41 8.79 -9.94 -0.89
C MET A 41 9.14 -8.52 -1.34
N ALA A 42 8.48 -7.97 -2.37
CA ALA A 42 8.80 -6.62 -2.86
C ALA A 42 8.58 -5.56 -1.77
N ASP A 43 7.40 -5.56 -1.12
CA ASP A 43 7.10 -4.74 0.05
C ASP A 43 8.07 -4.99 1.20
N THR A 44 8.38 -6.25 1.48
CA THR A 44 9.27 -6.60 2.59
C THR A 44 10.67 -6.01 2.35
N LEU A 45 11.20 -6.11 1.14
CA LEU A 45 12.48 -5.50 0.77
C LEU A 45 12.42 -3.98 0.89
N ASP A 46 11.34 -3.35 0.45
CA ASP A 46 11.21 -1.89 0.57
C ASP A 46 11.16 -1.43 2.03
N PHE A 47 10.26 -1.99 2.83
CA PHE A 47 9.99 -1.48 4.17
C PHE A 47 10.97 -1.98 5.24
N LYS A 48 11.56 -3.18 5.06
CA LYS A 48 12.48 -3.76 6.05
C LYS A 48 13.95 -3.61 5.69
N PHE A 49 14.28 -3.22 4.45
CA PHE A 49 15.65 -3.03 4.02
C PHE A 49 15.85 -1.67 3.36
N TYR A 50 15.20 -1.41 2.22
CA TYR A 50 15.51 -0.23 1.40
C TYR A 50 15.16 1.10 2.08
N SER A 51 14.10 1.12 2.89
CA SER A 51 13.70 2.27 3.70
C SER A 51 14.85 2.84 4.53
N PHE A 52 15.68 1.97 5.14
CA PHE A 52 16.84 2.36 5.95
C PHE A 52 17.99 2.95 5.13
N PHE A 53 18.03 2.69 3.82
CA PHE A 53 19.01 3.27 2.91
C PHE A 53 18.50 4.54 2.21
N SER A 54 17.21 4.87 2.35
CA SER A 54 16.66 6.12 1.85
C SER A 54 17.10 7.26 2.75
N ARG A 55 18.04 8.08 2.29
CA ARG A 55 18.46 9.30 3.00
C ARG A 55 17.42 10.40 2.86
N ASP A 56 17.25 11.14 3.94
CA ASP A 56 16.44 12.35 4.02
C ASP A 56 17.31 13.57 3.76
N ASP A 57 16.78 14.57 3.05
CA ASP A 57 17.39 15.90 2.95
C ASP A 57 16.98 16.78 4.13
N HIS A 58 15.71 16.66 4.55
CA HIS A 58 15.14 17.37 5.70
C HIS A 58 14.36 16.43 6.60
N GLN A 59 14.25 16.80 7.88
CA GLN A 59 13.44 16.10 8.86
C GLN A 59 12.52 17.11 9.56
N ILE A 60 11.23 16.80 9.55
CA ILE A 60 10.21 17.51 10.32
C ILE A 60 10.02 16.72 11.60
N ASP A 61 10.40 17.32 12.72
CA ASP A 61 10.24 16.75 14.06
C ASP A 61 9.54 17.79 14.95
N PRO A 62 8.20 17.82 14.95
CA PRO A 62 7.45 18.84 15.68
C PRO A 62 7.62 18.69 17.19
N ASP A 63 7.61 19.80 17.91
CA ASP A 63 7.62 19.79 19.38
C ASP A 63 6.36 19.05 19.89
N PRO A 64 6.51 18.08 20.81
CA PRO A 64 5.38 17.31 21.31
C PRO A 64 4.42 18.09 22.22
N LEU A 65 4.88 19.16 22.84
CA LEU A 65 4.10 20.00 23.74
C LEU A 65 3.51 21.21 23.01
N GLU A 66 4.29 21.82 22.12
CA GLU A 66 3.92 23.05 21.40
C GLU A 66 4.11 22.89 19.87
N PRO A 67 3.34 22.01 19.21
CA PRO A 67 3.46 21.82 17.77
C PRO A 67 3.00 23.07 17.00
N ASP A 68 3.85 23.56 16.09
CA ASP A 68 3.54 24.71 15.24
C ASP A 68 3.25 24.29 13.80
N ALA A 69 1.97 24.34 13.39
CA ALA A 69 1.57 24.00 12.04
C ALA A 69 2.21 24.91 10.97
N ALA A 70 2.42 26.20 11.28
CA ALA A 70 2.96 27.16 10.32
C ALA A 70 4.44 26.90 10.05
N ALA A 71 5.20 26.54 11.09
CA ALA A 71 6.59 26.09 10.94
C ALA A 71 6.69 24.84 10.06
N ILE A 72 5.85 23.83 10.32
CA ILE A 72 5.81 22.60 9.51
C ILE A 72 5.46 22.91 8.05
N ALA A 73 4.43 23.73 7.81
CA ALA A 73 4.03 24.11 6.46
C ALA A 73 5.16 24.82 5.71
N ALA A 74 5.88 25.71 6.41
CA ALA A 74 6.98 26.46 5.84
C ALA A 74 8.20 25.58 5.52
N ASP A 75 8.54 24.61 6.36
CA ASP A 75 9.63 23.66 6.09
C ASP A 75 9.32 22.77 4.88
N ILE A 76 8.09 22.23 4.81
CA ILE A 76 7.64 21.45 3.64
C ILE A 76 7.65 22.31 2.38
N GLY A 77 7.15 23.55 2.48
CA GLY A 77 7.13 24.49 1.36
C GLY A 77 8.53 24.85 0.85
N ARG A 78 9.48 25.11 1.75
CA ARG A 78 10.88 25.34 1.40
C ARG A 78 11.51 24.13 0.71
N ALA A 79 11.21 22.92 1.16
CA ALA A 79 11.73 21.70 0.53
C ALA A 79 11.18 21.50 -0.90
N ILE A 80 9.92 21.87 -1.15
CA ILE A 80 9.32 21.85 -2.50
C ILE A 80 10.04 22.85 -3.41
N GLU A 81 10.25 24.07 -2.95
CA GLU A 81 10.93 25.11 -3.72
C GLU A 81 12.40 24.75 -3.97
N GLN A 82 13.08 24.16 -2.99
CA GLN A 82 14.43 23.63 -3.18
C GLN A 82 14.47 22.56 -4.28
N ALA A 83 13.48 21.65 -4.34
CA ALA A 83 13.42 20.65 -5.40
C ALA A 83 13.27 21.28 -6.79
N TRP A 84 12.59 22.42 -6.88
CA TRP A 84 12.46 23.21 -8.10
C TRP A 84 13.77 23.92 -8.47
N ASP A 85 14.36 24.65 -7.52
CA ASP A 85 15.54 25.48 -7.70
C ASP A 85 16.79 24.63 -8.02
N GLU A 86 16.97 23.52 -7.30
CA GLU A 86 18.11 22.60 -7.47
C GLU A 86 17.89 21.54 -8.56
N ASN A 87 16.68 21.44 -9.10
CA ASN A 87 16.29 20.45 -10.12
C ASN A 87 16.69 19.01 -9.77
N ARG A 88 16.50 18.63 -8.50
CA ARG A 88 16.74 17.27 -7.99
C ARG A 88 15.60 16.81 -7.10
N MET A 89 15.58 15.52 -6.79
CA MET A 89 14.68 15.01 -5.75
C MET A 89 15.12 15.55 -4.39
N VAL A 90 14.18 16.16 -3.66
CA VAL A 90 14.33 16.52 -2.25
C VAL A 90 13.39 15.63 -1.43
N LYS A 91 13.93 14.97 -0.41
CA LYS A 91 13.18 14.04 0.43
C LYS A 91 13.05 14.59 1.84
N VAL A 92 11.82 14.56 2.36
CA VAL A 92 11.51 15.06 3.70
C VAL A 92 10.91 13.94 4.53
N LYS A 93 11.53 13.67 5.68
CA LYS A 93 10.97 12.77 6.68
C LYS A 93 10.00 13.53 7.57
N CYS A 94 8.78 13.05 7.67
CA CYS A 94 7.78 13.59 8.57
C CYS A 94 7.70 12.68 9.80
N HIS A 95 8.32 13.08 10.91
CA HIS A 95 8.29 12.29 12.15
C HIS A 95 6.94 12.45 12.86
N THR A 96 6.54 11.38 13.55
CA THR A 96 5.32 11.35 14.36
C THR A 96 5.58 11.93 15.72
N VAL A 97 4.56 12.60 16.27
CA VAL A 97 4.65 13.20 17.59
C VAL A 97 4.10 12.22 18.63
N ARG A 98 5.00 11.50 19.31
CA ARG A 98 4.61 10.49 20.33
C ARG A 98 4.40 11.16 21.69
N LEU A 99 3.19 11.03 22.24
CA LEU A 99 2.81 11.58 23.55
C LEU A 99 2.80 10.53 24.67
N GLY A 100 2.77 9.25 24.32
CA GLY A 100 2.76 8.16 25.29
C GLY A 100 3.04 6.80 24.69
N ALA A 101 2.83 5.75 25.47
CA ALA A 101 3.01 4.37 25.01
C ALA A 101 2.08 4.03 23.84
N ASP A 102 0.82 4.50 23.92
CA ASP A 102 -0.26 4.28 22.96
C ASP A 102 -0.89 5.61 22.50
N LEU A 103 -0.18 6.74 22.57
CA LEU A 103 -0.74 8.06 22.22
C LEU A 103 0.19 8.83 21.28
N TRP A 104 -0.39 9.37 20.21
CA TRP A 104 0.28 10.22 19.24
C TRP A 104 -0.54 11.44 18.90
N ARG A 105 0.12 12.59 18.75
CA ARG A 105 -0.51 13.78 18.17
C ARG A 105 -0.51 13.60 16.64
N GLN A 106 -1.70 13.54 16.05
CA GLN A 106 -1.84 13.50 14.60
C GLN A 106 -1.65 14.91 14.01
N TYR A 107 -0.97 14.99 12.87
CA TYR A 107 -1.03 16.15 12.00
C TYR A 107 -1.24 15.72 10.55
N VAL A 108 -1.84 16.59 9.75
CA VAL A 108 -2.29 16.28 8.39
C VAL A 108 -1.71 17.30 7.42
N LEU A 109 -1.07 16.82 6.36
CA LEU A 109 -0.44 17.63 5.31
C LEU A 109 -1.32 17.60 4.04
N GLY A 110 -1.86 18.74 3.66
CA GLY A 110 -2.58 18.96 2.40
C GLY A 110 -1.73 19.71 1.38
N PHE A 111 -1.91 19.37 0.10
CA PHE A 111 -1.27 20.05 -1.03
C PHE A 111 -2.35 20.63 -1.94
N ASP A 112 -2.56 21.93 -1.89
CA ASP A 112 -3.53 22.60 -2.76
C ASP A 112 -2.83 23.02 -4.05
N ALA A 113 -3.04 22.26 -5.12
CA ALA A 113 -2.44 22.55 -6.43
C ALA A 113 -3.03 23.81 -7.08
N ALA A 114 -4.30 24.12 -6.84
CA ALA A 114 -4.97 25.29 -7.42
C ALA A 114 -4.45 26.58 -6.78
N LYS A 115 -4.27 26.57 -5.45
CA LYS A 115 -3.71 27.68 -4.69
C LYS A 115 -2.19 27.58 -4.49
N SER A 116 -1.50 26.67 -5.19
CA SER A 116 -0.09 26.26 -4.97
C SER A 116 0.36 26.52 -3.53
N GLU A 117 -0.26 25.80 -2.60
CA GLU A 117 -0.11 26.00 -1.16
C GLU A 117 0.06 24.66 -0.46
N VAL A 118 0.90 24.66 0.59
CA VAL A 118 0.97 23.58 1.56
C VAL A 118 0.13 23.98 2.76
N VAL A 119 -0.78 23.10 3.18
CA VAL A 119 -1.62 23.32 4.37
C VAL A 119 -1.34 22.22 5.37
N VAL A 120 -1.10 22.59 6.62
CA VAL A 120 -0.83 21.66 7.72
C VAL A 120 -1.88 21.89 8.79
N VAL A 121 -2.47 20.81 9.29
CA VAL A 121 -3.39 20.87 10.42
C VAL A 121 -2.91 19.95 11.53
N ILE A 122 -2.68 20.48 12.72
CA ILE A 122 -2.53 19.69 13.93
C ILE A 122 -3.93 19.21 14.37
N ASN A 123 -4.06 17.90 14.56
CA ASN A 123 -5.32 17.21 14.75
C ASN A 123 -5.40 16.56 16.16
N PRO A 124 -6.46 15.81 16.51
CA PRO A 124 -6.56 15.11 17.77
C PRO A 124 -5.37 14.22 18.09
N ILE A 125 -5.24 13.92 19.37
CA ILE A 125 -4.46 12.77 19.82
C ILE A 125 -5.16 11.51 19.34
N VAL A 126 -4.41 10.53 18.86
CA VAL A 126 -4.90 9.22 18.41
C VAL A 126 -4.19 8.08 19.14
N THR A 127 -4.84 6.93 19.22
CA THR A 127 -4.21 5.68 19.70
C THR A 127 -3.34 5.01 18.63
N THR A 128 -2.60 3.94 18.96
CA THR A 128 -1.90 3.12 17.95
C THR A 128 -2.87 2.57 16.89
N SER A 129 -4.14 2.38 17.29
CA SER A 129 -5.21 1.93 16.40
C SER A 129 -5.86 3.07 15.60
N GLN A 130 -5.26 4.26 15.62
CA GLN A 130 -5.72 5.46 14.91
C GLN A 130 -7.13 5.91 15.33
N ILE A 131 -7.52 5.63 16.58
CA ILE A 131 -8.79 6.08 17.15
C ILE A 131 -8.56 7.47 17.75
N PRO A 132 -9.28 8.52 17.32
CA PRO A 132 -9.08 9.88 17.82
C PRO A 132 -9.75 10.13 19.18
N PHE A 133 -9.09 10.93 20.01
CA PHE A 133 -9.65 11.57 21.20
C PHE A 133 -10.10 12.97 20.82
N LEU A 134 -11.34 13.10 20.33
CA LEU A 134 -11.92 14.37 19.90
C LEU A 134 -11.89 15.42 21.02
N GLY A 135 -11.66 16.70 20.66
CA GLY A 135 -11.55 17.80 21.60
C GLY A 135 -10.15 17.98 22.20
N THR A 136 -9.15 17.22 21.74
CA THR A 136 -7.75 17.35 22.17
C THR A 136 -6.90 18.17 21.21
N GLU A 137 -7.48 18.69 20.13
CA GLU A 137 -6.83 19.57 19.16
C GLU A 137 -6.26 20.83 19.85
N PRO A 138 -5.09 21.33 19.42
CA PRO A 138 -4.59 22.61 19.91
C PRO A 138 -5.56 23.74 19.58
N ALA A 139 -5.75 24.66 20.53
CA ALA A 139 -6.54 25.87 20.33
C ALA A 139 -5.79 26.93 19.49
N GLU A 140 -4.46 26.97 19.62
CA GLU A 140 -3.57 27.88 18.91
C GLU A 140 -2.61 27.09 18.01
N HIS A 141 -2.04 27.75 17.00
CA HIS A 141 -1.08 27.15 16.05
C HIS A 141 -1.57 25.87 15.34
N ARG A 142 -2.89 25.68 15.29
CA ARG A 142 -3.53 24.48 14.75
C ARG A 142 -3.36 24.35 13.24
N VAL A 143 -3.53 25.45 12.50
CA VAL A 143 -3.48 25.47 11.04
C VAL A 143 -2.32 26.32 10.57
N GLY A 144 -1.53 25.77 9.66
CA GLY A 144 -0.38 26.41 9.05
C GLY A 144 -0.51 26.37 7.54
N ARG A 145 -0.13 27.47 6.90
CA ARG A 145 -0.22 27.63 5.44
C ARG A 145 1.08 28.18 4.91
N TYR A 146 1.51 27.67 3.76
CA TYR A 146 2.66 28.18 3.05
C TYR A 146 2.39 28.26 1.55
N ARG A 147 2.34 29.49 1.03
CA ARG A 147 2.18 29.75 -0.40
C ARG A 147 3.49 29.50 -1.12
N LEU A 148 3.45 28.62 -2.11
CA LEU A 148 4.60 28.26 -2.94
C LEU A 148 4.80 29.26 -4.07
N ARG A 149 6.07 29.50 -4.44
CA ARG A 149 6.47 30.24 -5.65
C ARG A 149 6.34 29.41 -6.92
N VAL A 150 6.01 28.12 -6.82
CA VAL A 150 6.03 27.14 -7.92
C VAL A 150 4.71 26.36 -8.00
N PRO A 151 4.26 25.96 -9.20
CA PRO A 151 3.10 25.09 -9.35
C PRO A 151 3.33 23.68 -8.80
N LEU A 152 2.27 23.06 -8.29
CA LEU A 152 2.28 21.68 -7.81
C LEU A 152 1.49 20.75 -8.74
N THR A 153 1.96 19.51 -8.85
CA THR A 153 1.17 18.39 -9.35
C THR A 153 1.06 17.34 -8.23
N GLU A 154 -0.14 17.15 -7.69
CA GLU A 154 -0.37 16.13 -6.66
C GLU A 154 -0.80 14.80 -7.29
N THR A 155 -0.25 13.67 -6.80
CA THR A 155 -0.62 12.33 -7.29
C THR A 155 -1.50 11.53 -6.35
N HIS A 156 -1.57 11.91 -5.07
CA HIS A 156 -2.24 11.12 -4.03
C HIS A 156 -3.71 11.50 -3.83
N GLY A 157 -4.11 12.73 -4.17
CA GLY A 157 -5.50 13.20 -4.14
C GLY A 157 -6.11 13.20 -2.74
N ARG A 158 -5.28 13.08 -1.70
CA ARG A 158 -5.67 13.08 -0.29
C ARG A 158 -4.56 13.67 0.55
N PRO A 159 -4.93 14.41 1.61
CA PRO A 159 -3.97 14.83 2.60
C PRO A 159 -3.19 13.64 3.18
N THR A 160 -1.90 13.83 3.42
CA THR A 160 -1.04 12.86 4.09
C THR A 160 -1.23 12.99 5.59
N VAL A 161 -1.74 11.93 6.21
CA VAL A 161 -1.89 11.83 7.67
C VAL A 161 -0.58 11.35 8.29
N VAL A 162 -0.12 12.04 9.32
CA VAL A 162 1.06 11.67 10.13
C VAL A 162 0.63 11.49 11.58
N ASP A 163 0.59 10.24 12.04
CA ASP A 163 0.14 9.88 13.39
C ASP A 163 1.02 8.82 14.06
N ILE A 164 1.13 7.61 13.50
CA ILE A 164 1.70 6.43 14.16
C ILE A 164 3.00 5.94 13.50
N MET A 165 3.71 5.06 14.22
CA MET A 165 4.98 4.47 13.82
C MET A 165 6.09 5.53 13.69
N SER A 166 6.75 5.63 12.52
CA SER A 166 7.84 6.58 12.28
C SER A 166 7.44 7.67 11.28
N GLY A 167 6.18 7.70 10.86
CA GLY A 167 5.67 8.64 9.86
C GLY A 167 6.23 8.44 8.44
N PRO A 168 5.64 9.12 7.43
CA PRO A 168 6.01 8.94 6.03
C PRO A 168 7.27 9.72 5.64
N GLN A 169 7.88 9.31 4.52
CA GLN A 169 8.82 10.14 3.77
C GLN A 169 8.08 10.69 2.56
N LEU A 170 8.20 12.00 2.32
CA LEU A 170 7.69 12.67 1.12
C LEU A 170 8.86 13.01 0.20
N GLY A 171 8.66 12.84 -1.11
CA GLY A 171 9.60 13.23 -2.14
C GLY A 171 9.03 14.35 -3.00
N PHE A 172 9.87 15.33 -3.31
CA PHE A 172 9.52 16.45 -4.19
C PHE A 172 10.46 16.45 -5.38
N ARG A 173 9.90 16.46 -6.60
CA ARG A 173 10.70 16.41 -7.83
C ARG A 173 10.07 17.27 -8.92
N LYS A 174 10.88 18.11 -9.55
CA LYS A 174 10.46 18.86 -10.74
C LYS A 174 10.03 17.94 -11.88
N THR A 175 8.87 18.22 -12.46
CA THR A 175 8.26 17.54 -13.61
C THR A 175 7.67 18.56 -14.56
N GLY A 176 8.43 18.91 -15.62
CA GLY A 176 8.05 20.00 -16.52
C GLY A 176 7.96 21.31 -15.74
N ASP A 177 6.78 21.93 -15.79
CA ASP A 177 6.51 23.24 -15.19
C ASP A 177 5.86 23.17 -13.79
N SER A 178 5.96 22.02 -13.12
CA SER A 178 5.45 21.83 -11.75
C SER A 178 6.38 20.95 -10.91
N VAL A 179 6.16 20.95 -9.60
CA VAL A 179 6.78 19.99 -8.68
C VAL A 179 5.79 18.87 -8.36
N LEU A 180 6.21 17.63 -8.59
CA LEU A 180 5.48 16.42 -8.24
C LEU A 180 5.70 16.08 -6.76
N VAL A 181 4.59 15.84 -6.06
CA VAL A 181 4.61 15.26 -4.71
C VAL A 181 4.54 13.73 -4.81
N GLU A 182 5.57 13.04 -4.32
CA GLU A 182 5.69 11.58 -4.30
C GLU A 182 5.60 11.06 -2.85
N PHE A 183 4.54 10.31 -2.53
CA PHE A 183 4.41 9.63 -1.24
C PHE A 183 5.31 8.39 -1.19
N ILE A 184 6.14 8.29 -0.15
CA ILE A 184 7.10 7.20 0.10
C ILE A 184 7.97 6.95 -1.14
N PRO A 185 8.87 7.89 -1.51
CA PRO A 185 9.60 7.85 -2.77
C PRO A 185 10.57 6.66 -2.88
N PHE A 186 10.96 6.04 -1.77
CA PHE A 186 11.75 4.80 -1.78
C PHE A 186 10.94 3.57 -2.19
N HIS A 187 9.64 3.56 -1.91
CA HIS A 187 8.76 2.43 -2.16
C HIS A 187 8.35 2.36 -3.63
N ARG A 188 8.21 1.13 -4.14
CA ARG A 188 7.83 0.82 -5.54
C ARG A 188 8.82 1.32 -6.58
N THR A 189 10.09 1.30 -6.21
CA THR A 189 11.20 1.61 -7.09
C THR A 189 11.77 0.31 -7.66
N TRP A 190 13.00 -0.06 -7.33
CA TRP A 190 13.69 -1.18 -7.95
C TRP A 190 13.09 -2.54 -7.60
N THR A 191 12.62 -2.72 -6.37
CA THR A 191 11.96 -3.95 -5.91
C THR A 191 10.66 -4.23 -6.67
N HIS A 192 9.93 -3.21 -7.12
CA HIS A 192 8.65 -3.41 -7.83
C HIS A 192 8.86 -3.46 -9.35
N SER A 193 9.78 -4.32 -9.78
CA SER A 193 10.17 -4.58 -11.17
C SER A 193 9.99 -6.04 -11.54
N PHE A 194 9.45 -6.31 -12.73
CA PHE A 194 9.34 -7.67 -13.26
C PHE A 194 10.72 -8.31 -13.44
N PHE A 195 11.72 -7.51 -13.82
CA PHE A 195 13.09 -7.96 -13.96
C PHE A 195 13.70 -8.37 -12.62
N ILE A 196 13.47 -7.58 -11.55
CA ILE A 196 13.98 -7.94 -10.22
C ILE A 196 13.25 -9.16 -9.65
N GLY A 197 11.95 -9.29 -9.92
CA GLY A 197 11.22 -10.52 -9.64
C GLY A 197 11.82 -11.74 -10.34
N PHE A 198 12.23 -11.58 -11.60
CA PHE A 198 12.92 -12.64 -12.35
C PHE A 198 14.26 -13.02 -11.73
N VAL A 199 15.11 -12.03 -11.41
CA VAL A 199 16.40 -12.27 -10.74
C VAL A 199 16.20 -13.00 -9.40
N ALA A 200 15.25 -12.56 -8.59
CA ALA A 200 14.98 -13.18 -7.30
C ALA A 200 14.43 -14.61 -7.44
N ALA A 201 13.59 -14.86 -8.46
CA ALA A 201 13.11 -16.19 -8.79
C ALA A 201 14.22 -17.14 -9.28
N CYS A 202 15.17 -16.64 -10.07
CA CYS A 202 16.37 -17.40 -10.46
C CYS A 202 17.22 -17.79 -9.24
N ALA A 203 17.37 -16.87 -8.28
CA ALA A 203 18.06 -17.18 -7.02
C ALA A 203 17.30 -18.27 -6.23
N ALA A 204 15.97 -18.19 -6.14
CA ALA A 204 15.17 -19.24 -5.53
C ALA A 204 15.30 -20.59 -6.25
N ALA A 205 15.28 -20.59 -7.59
CA ALA A 205 15.51 -21.81 -8.39
C ALA A 205 16.86 -22.45 -8.09
N LEU A 206 17.93 -21.63 -8.01
CA LEU A 206 19.27 -22.10 -7.72
C LEU A 206 19.34 -22.71 -6.32
N LEU A 207 18.86 -22.00 -5.30
CA LEU A 207 18.85 -22.49 -3.91
C LEU A 207 18.03 -23.77 -3.78
N ALA A 208 16.85 -23.83 -4.41
CA ALA A 208 16.02 -25.03 -4.43
C ALA A 208 16.69 -26.17 -5.20
N SER A 209 17.42 -25.90 -6.28
CA SER A 209 18.16 -26.91 -7.03
C SER A 209 19.30 -27.51 -6.21
N LEU A 210 19.99 -26.69 -5.42
CA LEU A 210 21.05 -27.14 -4.52
C LEU A 210 20.48 -27.97 -3.35
N ALA A 211 19.31 -27.60 -2.82
CA ALA A 211 18.70 -28.27 -1.67
C ALA A 211 17.89 -29.52 -2.02
N ALA A 212 17.13 -29.50 -3.12
CA ALA A 212 16.19 -30.54 -3.51
C ALA A 212 16.55 -31.24 -4.84
N GLY A 213 17.56 -30.75 -5.55
CA GLY A 213 18.05 -31.29 -6.82
C GLY A 213 17.63 -30.47 -8.04
N TRP A 214 18.52 -30.42 -9.04
CA TRP A 214 18.35 -29.69 -10.30
C TRP A 214 17.11 -30.08 -11.11
N HIS A 215 16.64 -31.32 -10.94
CA HIS A 215 15.45 -31.83 -11.61
C HIS A 215 14.15 -31.12 -11.18
N ILE A 216 14.12 -30.51 -9.99
CA ILE A 216 12.92 -29.87 -9.44
C ILE A 216 13.12 -28.39 -9.07
N GLY A 217 14.34 -27.93 -8.81
CA GLY A 217 14.58 -26.56 -8.34
C GLY A 217 14.05 -25.47 -9.29
N TRP A 218 14.10 -25.69 -10.61
CA TRP A 218 13.50 -24.78 -11.60
C TRP A 218 12.00 -24.52 -11.36
N TYR A 219 11.28 -25.53 -10.84
CA TYR A 219 9.86 -25.44 -10.57
C TYR A 219 9.55 -24.52 -9.38
N TYR A 220 10.39 -24.55 -8.35
CA TYR A 220 10.32 -23.59 -7.24
C TYR A 220 10.54 -22.15 -7.72
N GLY A 221 11.51 -21.94 -8.62
CA GLY A 221 11.73 -20.63 -9.24
C GLY A 221 10.53 -20.15 -10.05
N LEU A 222 9.88 -21.05 -10.81
CA LEU A 222 8.70 -20.69 -11.58
C LEU A 222 7.54 -20.24 -10.69
N VAL A 223 7.30 -20.96 -9.58
CA VAL A 223 6.28 -20.58 -8.58
C VAL A 223 6.62 -19.24 -7.93
N ALA A 224 7.88 -19.04 -7.55
CA ALA A 224 8.38 -17.79 -6.98
C ALA A 224 8.20 -16.62 -7.95
N LEU A 225 8.51 -16.81 -9.25
CA LEU A 225 8.35 -15.81 -10.30
C LEU A 225 6.89 -15.38 -10.43
N ALA A 226 5.99 -16.35 -10.58
CA ALA A 226 4.58 -16.09 -10.75
C ALA A 226 3.98 -15.36 -9.55
N ALA A 227 4.35 -15.74 -8.33
CA ALA A 227 3.89 -15.08 -7.12
C ALA A 227 4.40 -13.63 -7.01
N TYR A 228 5.67 -13.39 -7.33
CA TYR A 228 6.24 -12.04 -7.33
C TYR A 228 5.58 -11.17 -8.39
N TRP A 229 5.38 -11.68 -9.60
CA TRP A 229 4.72 -10.91 -10.65
C TRP A 229 3.25 -10.66 -10.34
N ALA A 230 2.56 -11.60 -9.69
CA ALA A 230 1.19 -11.40 -9.22
C ALA A 230 1.09 -10.27 -8.19
N HIS A 231 2.11 -10.10 -7.32
CA HIS A 231 2.21 -8.92 -6.44
C HIS A 231 2.20 -7.62 -7.25
N LEU A 232 3.06 -7.51 -8.28
CA LEU A 232 3.18 -6.29 -9.09
C LEU A 232 1.87 -5.99 -9.81
N VAL A 233 1.22 -7.02 -10.37
CA VAL A 233 -0.08 -6.87 -11.03
C VAL A 233 -1.16 -6.42 -10.04
N CYS A 234 -1.18 -6.98 -8.83
CA CYS A 234 -2.08 -6.53 -7.75
C CYS A 234 -1.87 -5.03 -7.45
N ASP A 235 -0.62 -4.58 -7.45
CA ASP A 235 -0.27 -3.19 -7.21
C ASP A 235 -0.71 -2.20 -8.29
N LEU A 236 -0.87 -2.66 -9.53
CA LEU A 236 -1.44 -1.85 -10.61
C LEU A 236 -2.90 -1.52 -10.39
N THR A 237 -3.60 -2.29 -9.58
CA THR A 237 -4.98 -1.98 -9.25
C THR A 237 -5.10 -0.85 -8.22
N GLY A 238 -3.99 -0.48 -7.55
CA GLY A 238 -3.91 0.61 -6.59
C GLY A 238 -3.58 1.98 -7.19
N TYR A 239 -3.21 2.94 -6.34
CA TYR A 239 -2.84 4.30 -6.75
C TYR A 239 -1.35 4.44 -7.09
N MET A 240 -0.48 3.81 -6.30
CA MET A 240 0.97 3.98 -6.36
C MET A 240 1.66 3.27 -7.53
N GLY A 241 1.00 2.29 -8.15
CA GLY A 241 1.50 1.51 -9.30
C GLY A 241 2.82 0.80 -9.06
N ALA A 242 3.73 0.76 -10.04
CA ALA A 242 5.02 0.04 -9.97
C ALA A 242 6.08 0.60 -10.94
N SER A 243 7.34 0.16 -10.80
CA SER A 243 8.45 0.49 -11.71
C SER A 243 8.85 -0.75 -12.53
N PHE A 244 8.04 -1.09 -13.53
CA PHE A 244 8.03 -2.39 -14.19
C PHE A 244 9.35 -2.93 -14.70
N PHE A 245 10.22 -2.07 -15.20
CA PHE A 245 11.43 -2.48 -15.92
C PHE A 245 12.70 -1.86 -15.32
N TRP A 246 12.71 -1.56 -14.03
CA TRP A 246 13.96 -1.20 -13.37
C TRP A 246 14.98 -2.34 -13.54
N PRO A 247 16.26 -2.09 -13.89
CA PRO A 247 16.94 -0.78 -13.94
C PRO A 247 16.85 -0.03 -15.29
N PHE A 248 16.29 -0.64 -16.33
CA PHE A 248 16.21 -0.08 -17.69
C PHE A 248 15.24 1.11 -17.77
N TRP A 249 14.14 1.04 -17.02
CA TRP A 249 13.17 2.13 -16.89
C TRP A 249 12.92 2.44 -15.42
N LYS A 250 13.37 3.61 -14.96
CA LYS A 250 13.34 3.98 -13.53
C LYS A 250 12.09 4.75 -13.12
N LYS A 251 11.31 5.26 -14.08
CA LYS A 251 10.10 6.04 -13.77
C LYS A 251 9.00 5.10 -13.30
N ARG A 252 8.36 5.47 -12.18
CA ARG A 252 7.15 4.80 -11.69
C ARG A 252 5.99 5.04 -12.64
N THR A 253 5.21 4.01 -12.88
CA THR A 253 3.94 4.10 -13.59
C THR A 253 2.83 4.14 -12.54
N ALA A 254 1.89 5.08 -12.67
CA ALA A 254 0.74 5.16 -11.78
C ALA A 254 -0.17 3.93 -11.96
N GLY A 255 -0.87 3.53 -10.90
CA GLY A 255 -1.85 2.46 -10.98
C GLY A 255 -3.22 2.96 -11.47
N LEU A 256 -4.15 2.01 -11.62
CA LEU A 256 -5.52 2.19 -12.12
C LEU A 256 -6.48 2.82 -11.12
N ARG A 257 -6.06 2.97 -9.84
CA ARG A 257 -6.84 3.61 -8.77
C ARG A 257 -8.17 2.91 -8.45
N TRP A 258 -8.26 1.61 -8.68
CA TRP A 258 -9.46 0.82 -8.38
C TRP A 258 -9.60 0.50 -6.90
N TRP A 259 -8.47 0.26 -6.22
CA TRP A 259 -8.46 -0.15 -4.82
C TRP A 259 -7.56 0.73 -3.97
N LYS A 260 -7.98 0.96 -2.72
CA LYS A 260 -7.23 1.74 -1.73
C LYS A 260 -6.60 0.80 -0.71
N ALA A 261 -5.32 1.02 -0.41
CA ALA A 261 -4.58 0.14 0.50
C ALA A 261 -5.12 0.15 1.93
N ASN A 262 -5.62 1.30 2.42
CA ASN A 262 -6.21 1.44 3.76
C ASN A 262 -7.71 1.08 3.81
N ASN A 263 -8.35 0.80 2.67
CA ASN A 263 -9.78 0.47 2.67
C ASN A 263 -9.99 -0.99 3.13
N PRO A 264 -10.71 -1.23 4.24
CA PRO A 264 -10.89 -2.57 4.79
C PRO A 264 -11.69 -3.48 3.85
N ASP A 265 -12.71 -2.95 3.19
CA ASP A 265 -13.58 -3.70 2.26
C ASP A 265 -12.78 -4.18 1.05
N SER A 266 -11.89 -3.33 0.52
CA SER A 266 -10.99 -3.65 -0.59
C SER A 266 -10.10 -4.84 -0.22
N ASN A 267 -9.43 -4.77 0.93
CA ASN A 267 -8.56 -5.84 1.40
C ASN A 267 -9.36 -7.13 1.69
N LEU A 268 -10.55 -7.03 2.30
CA LEU A 268 -11.39 -8.17 2.61
C LEU A 268 -11.83 -8.90 1.33
N ILE A 269 -12.42 -8.18 0.37
CA ILE A 269 -12.93 -8.76 -0.88
C ILE A 269 -11.79 -9.41 -1.66
N PHE A 270 -10.64 -8.74 -1.75
CA PHE A 270 -9.51 -9.27 -2.50
C PHE A 270 -8.91 -10.52 -1.82
N ASN A 271 -8.71 -10.48 -0.51
CA ASN A 271 -8.20 -11.65 0.23
C ASN A 271 -9.18 -12.83 0.15
N TYR A 272 -10.48 -12.56 0.23
CA TYR A 272 -11.51 -13.57 0.06
C TYR A 272 -11.48 -14.17 -1.35
N ALA A 273 -11.33 -13.35 -2.39
CA ALA A 273 -11.16 -13.83 -3.76
C ALA A 273 -9.92 -14.72 -3.92
N CYS A 274 -8.77 -14.33 -3.33
CA CYS A 274 -7.56 -15.16 -3.31
C CYS A 274 -7.82 -16.52 -2.63
N LEU A 275 -8.54 -16.53 -1.50
CA LEU A 275 -8.89 -17.76 -0.80
C LEU A 275 -9.79 -18.67 -1.66
N VAL A 276 -10.85 -18.11 -2.26
CA VAL A 276 -11.78 -18.84 -3.11
C VAL A 276 -11.05 -19.45 -4.32
N VAL A 277 -10.18 -18.69 -4.99
CA VAL A 277 -9.36 -19.18 -6.10
C VAL A 277 -8.41 -20.28 -5.64
N THR A 278 -7.78 -20.11 -4.47
CA THR A 278 -6.89 -21.13 -3.91
C THR A 278 -7.65 -22.43 -3.65
N ILE A 279 -8.79 -22.37 -2.97
CA ILE A 279 -9.62 -23.57 -2.69
C ILE A 279 -10.10 -24.22 -3.99
N PHE A 280 -10.51 -23.43 -4.98
CA PHE A 280 -10.88 -23.94 -6.30
C PHE A 280 -9.76 -24.75 -6.94
N ASN A 281 -8.55 -24.18 -6.96
CA ASN A 281 -7.40 -24.83 -7.57
C ASN A 281 -6.93 -26.03 -6.76
N LEU A 282 -6.98 -25.97 -5.43
CA LEU A 282 -6.76 -27.14 -4.58
C LEU A 282 -7.75 -28.25 -4.96
N ASN A 283 -9.04 -27.99 -4.99
CA ASN A 283 -10.05 -28.99 -5.37
C ASN A 283 -9.85 -29.53 -6.80
N ARG A 284 -9.39 -28.68 -7.73
CA ARG A 284 -9.11 -29.05 -9.13
C ARG A 284 -7.88 -29.94 -9.27
N PHE A 285 -6.80 -29.66 -8.54
CA PHE A 285 -5.51 -30.33 -8.68
C PHE A 285 -5.23 -31.41 -7.62
N THR A 286 -6.08 -31.52 -6.61
CA THR A 286 -6.16 -32.70 -5.74
C THR A 286 -6.81 -33.82 -6.57
N TRP A 287 -6.05 -34.36 -7.53
CA TRP A 287 -6.48 -35.55 -8.26
C TRP A 287 -6.57 -36.71 -7.28
N ALA A 288 -7.65 -37.48 -7.42
CA ALA A 288 -7.97 -38.65 -6.64
C ALA A 288 -6.71 -39.46 -6.34
N ASP A 289 -6.30 -39.46 -5.07
CA ASP A 289 -5.32 -40.39 -4.53
C ASP A 289 -5.59 -41.78 -5.13
N PRO A 290 -4.63 -42.40 -5.85
CA PRO A 290 -4.81 -43.72 -6.45
C PRO A 290 -5.29 -44.78 -5.44
N VAL A 291 -4.98 -44.57 -4.16
CA VAL A 291 -5.31 -45.42 -3.02
C VAL A 291 -6.67 -45.07 -2.41
N ARG A 292 -7.07 -43.79 -2.37
CA ARG A 292 -8.31 -43.35 -1.69
C ARG A 292 -9.49 -43.00 -2.63
N ARG A 293 -9.27 -42.85 -3.94
CA ARG A 293 -10.27 -42.45 -4.95
C ARG A 293 -11.26 -41.38 -4.46
N VAL A 294 -10.77 -40.38 -3.73
CA VAL A 294 -11.63 -39.27 -3.33
C VAL A 294 -11.78 -38.42 -4.59
N GLY A 295 -12.99 -38.37 -5.15
CA GLY A 295 -13.31 -37.48 -6.27
C GLY A 295 -13.08 -36.01 -5.89
N HIS A 296 -13.45 -35.08 -6.78
CA HIS A 296 -13.47 -33.67 -6.38
C HIS A 296 -14.31 -33.51 -5.11
N PHE A 297 -13.73 -32.91 -4.06
CA PHE A 297 -14.49 -32.58 -2.84
C PHE A 297 -15.66 -31.64 -3.14
N ILE A 298 -15.51 -30.83 -4.19
CA ILE A 298 -16.53 -29.90 -4.68
C ILE A 298 -16.83 -30.23 -6.14
N GLU A 299 -17.96 -30.89 -6.35
CA GLU A 299 -18.51 -31.22 -7.68
C GLU A 299 -19.33 -30.05 -8.22
N ALA A 300 -18.65 -29.02 -8.71
CA ALA A 300 -19.28 -27.87 -9.36
C ALA A 300 -18.49 -27.47 -10.60
N SER A 301 -19.20 -27.08 -11.67
CA SER A 301 -18.55 -26.42 -12.80
C SER A 301 -17.87 -25.11 -12.31
N PRO A 302 -16.80 -24.63 -12.97
CA PRO A 302 -16.12 -23.41 -12.55
C PRO A 302 -17.08 -22.22 -12.40
N LEU A 303 -18.02 -22.06 -13.35
CA LEU A 303 -19.04 -21.01 -13.30
C LEU A 303 -19.92 -21.15 -12.06
N LYS A 304 -20.43 -22.35 -11.78
CA LYS A 304 -21.26 -22.61 -10.60
C LYS A 304 -20.48 -22.36 -9.31
N TYR A 305 -19.24 -22.82 -9.25
CA TYR A 305 -18.35 -22.61 -8.10
C TYR A 305 -18.19 -21.11 -7.82
N PHE A 306 -17.65 -20.34 -8.77
CA PHE A 306 -17.37 -18.91 -8.55
C PHE A 306 -18.65 -18.09 -8.34
N THR A 307 -19.77 -18.48 -8.95
CA THR A 307 -21.05 -17.81 -8.67
C THR A 307 -21.45 -18.00 -7.21
N LEU A 308 -21.39 -19.22 -6.69
CA LEU A 308 -21.82 -19.55 -5.33
C LEU A 308 -20.83 -19.09 -4.25
N THR A 309 -19.52 -19.11 -4.54
CA THR A 309 -18.47 -18.88 -3.54
C THR A 309 -17.81 -17.53 -3.64
N LEU A 310 -17.95 -16.80 -4.75
CA LEU A 310 -17.38 -15.45 -4.91
C LEU A 310 -18.48 -14.42 -5.17
N VAL A 311 -19.24 -14.58 -6.25
CA VAL A 311 -20.20 -13.56 -6.71
C VAL A 311 -21.31 -13.34 -5.69
N ILE A 312 -22.01 -14.40 -5.27
CA ILE A 312 -23.12 -14.29 -4.32
C ILE A 312 -22.65 -13.77 -2.95
N PRO A 313 -21.59 -14.32 -2.32
CA PRO A 313 -21.14 -13.84 -1.02
C PRO A 313 -20.65 -12.39 -1.04
N VAL A 314 -19.90 -11.99 -2.08
CA VAL A 314 -19.44 -10.59 -2.23
C VAL A 314 -20.62 -9.66 -2.48
N ALA A 315 -21.58 -10.05 -3.34
CA ALA A 315 -22.79 -9.25 -3.57
C ALA A 315 -23.62 -9.10 -2.29
N ALA A 316 -23.81 -10.18 -1.52
CA ALA A 316 -24.49 -10.15 -0.24
C ALA A 316 -23.77 -9.25 0.77
N TYR A 317 -22.44 -9.36 0.89
CA TYR A 317 -21.63 -8.49 1.74
C TYR A 317 -21.77 -7.00 1.36
N LEU A 318 -21.67 -6.69 0.07
CA LEU A 318 -21.83 -5.32 -0.43
C LEU A 318 -23.25 -4.79 -0.17
N LEU A 319 -24.27 -5.61 -0.40
CA LEU A 319 -25.67 -5.27 -0.14
C LEU A 319 -25.93 -5.02 1.34
N LEU A 320 -25.43 -5.88 2.23
CA LEU A 320 -25.52 -5.67 3.68
C LEU A 320 -24.85 -4.36 4.09
N GLY A 321 -23.68 -4.05 3.52
CA GLY A 321 -23.00 -2.78 3.75
C GLY A 321 -23.78 -1.56 3.27
N LEU A 322 -24.58 -1.69 2.21
CA LEU A 322 -25.48 -0.63 1.73
C LEU A 322 -26.71 -0.48 2.62
N LEU A 323 -27.33 -1.60 3.05
CA LEU A 323 -28.57 -1.60 3.82
C LEU A 323 -28.39 -1.15 5.27
N PHE A 324 -27.30 -1.58 5.92
CA PHE A 324 -27.07 -1.30 7.35
C PHE A 324 -26.13 -0.11 7.59
N GLY A 325 -25.62 0.49 6.53
CA GLY A 325 -24.59 1.52 6.59
C GLY A 325 -23.24 0.95 7.02
N ARG A 326 -22.15 1.51 6.49
CA ARG A 326 -20.80 1.15 6.91
C ARG A 326 -20.36 2.13 8.00
N ARG A 327 -20.35 1.71 9.26
CA ARG A 327 -19.61 2.42 10.30
C ARG A 327 -18.12 2.27 10.00
N GLN A 328 -17.52 3.29 9.41
CA GLN A 328 -16.06 3.35 9.32
C GLN A 328 -15.52 3.95 10.63
N PRO A 329 -14.43 3.41 11.19
CA PRO A 329 -13.90 3.88 12.48
C PRO A 329 -13.42 5.34 12.36
N GLY A 330 -13.23 6.00 13.52
CA GLY A 330 -12.93 7.43 13.67
C GLY A 330 -11.73 8.01 12.90
N GLU A 331 -10.94 7.21 12.17
CA GLU A 331 -9.92 7.68 11.22
C GLU A 331 -10.53 8.66 10.19
N LYS A 332 -11.74 8.36 9.71
CA LYS A 332 -12.48 9.27 8.83
C LYS A 332 -12.94 10.56 9.51
N GLU A 333 -13.26 10.50 10.80
CA GLU A 333 -13.69 11.70 11.55
C GLU A 333 -12.51 12.64 11.76
N SER A 334 -11.33 12.10 12.10
CA SER A 334 -10.10 12.87 12.20
C SER A 334 -9.70 13.49 10.85
N GLU A 335 -9.71 12.71 9.76
CA GLU A 335 -9.45 13.24 8.41
C GLU A 335 -10.48 14.32 8.02
N ALA A 336 -11.76 14.12 8.33
CA ALA A 336 -12.83 15.08 8.06
C ALA A 336 -12.65 16.38 8.86
N LEU A 337 -12.27 16.28 10.14
CA LEU A 337 -11.93 17.43 10.98
C LEU A 337 -10.76 18.23 10.40
N ALA A 338 -9.72 17.55 9.93
CA ALA A 338 -8.59 18.22 9.28
C ALA A 338 -9.04 18.90 7.98
N GLN A 339 -9.80 18.22 7.13
CA GLN A 339 -10.32 18.80 5.89
C GLN A 339 -11.25 19.99 6.15
N GLN A 340 -12.07 19.92 7.20
CA GLN A 340 -12.91 21.03 7.63
C GLN A 340 -12.06 22.20 8.11
N ALA A 341 -11.07 21.98 8.99
CA ALA A 341 -10.15 23.03 9.43
C ALA A 341 -9.39 23.67 8.26
N MET A 342 -8.98 22.87 7.27
CA MET A 342 -8.37 23.36 6.02
C MET A 342 -9.33 24.23 5.19
N ARG A 343 -10.65 24.07 5.31
CA ARG A 343 -11.67 24.88 4.61
C ARG A 343 -12.05 26.13 5.41
N ASP A 344 -12.38 25.96 6.68
CA ASP A 344 -12.96 26.99 7.55
C ASP A 344 -11.97 28.14 7.79
N GLU A 345 -10.68 27.85 7.93
CA GLU A 345 -9.63 28.86 8.08
C GLU A 345 -9.04 29.30 6.72
N GLY A 346 -9.69 28.94 5.61
CA GLY A 346 -9.20 29.11 4.24
C GLY A 346 -10.07 29.94 3.28
N GLY A 347 -11.23 30.45 3.73
CA GLY A 347 -12.03 31.42 2.98
C GLY A 347 -12.37 31.03 1.54
N GLY A 348 -12.61 29.75 1.25
CA GLY A 348 -13.00 29.32 -0.09
C GLY A 348 -13.40 27.85 -0.12
N GLU A 349 -14.63 27.60 -0.58
CA GLU A 349 -15.19 26.28 -0.85
C GLU A 349 -14.24 25.45 -1.72
N LEU A 350 -13.75 24.34 -1.18
CA LEU A 350 -13.23 23.26 -1.98
C LEU A 350 -14.44 22.49 -2.53
N ASP A 351 -14.73 22.70 -3.82
CA ASP A 351 -15.77 22.01 -4.57
C ASP A 351 -15.77 20.52 -4.22
N SER A 352 -16.90 20.08 -3.66
CA SER A 352 -17.15 18.70 -3.24
C SER A 352 -17.60 17.81 -4.39
N GLU A 353 -17.07 18.02 -5.61
CA GLU A 353 -17.24 17.06 -6.70
C GLU A 353 -16.04 16.13 -6.71
N PHE A 354 -16.17 14.99 -6.03
CA PHE A 354 -15.57 13.67 -6.29
C PHE A 354 -15.60 12.87 -4.97
N ALA A 355 -16.82 12.50 -4.57
CA ALA A 355 -17.08 11.47 -3.55
C ALA A 355 -17.17 10.08 -4.20
#